data_AF-A0A4P5XA98-F1
#
_entry.id   AF-A0A4P5XA98-F1
#
_cell.length_a   1.000
_cell.length_b   1.000
_cell.length_c   1.000
_cell.angle_alpha   90.00
_cell.angle_beta   90.00
_cell.angle_gamma   90.00
#
_symmetry.space_group_name_H-M   'P 1'
#
loop_
_entity.id
_entity.type
_entity.pdbx_description
1 polymer ?
#
loop_
_entity_poly.entity_id
_entity_poly.type
_entity_poly.pdbx_seq_one_letter_code
_entity_poly.pdbx_strand_id
1 'polypeptide(L)'
;MSESISCICGYRGTAIVEEGRTVCPLCHGRVKGIEIDPLPDDGRPTRRTFRLPGEDADDEPGVEAEQLAGLDVETDAPVPYDADDDAGQPADSLVYHIPCPKGHVLDVREDLLGQQVVCPTCNTFFVLRATDSIEYRREQKRRRQLADERRAESWLKVAIWAAVIIGFSFIVMIVLALNPGLWRQH
;
A
#
# COMPACT_ATOMS: atom_id res chain seq x y z
N MET A 1 15.46 20.17 -20.27
CA MET A 1 14.66 19.30 -19.38
C MET A 1 15.38 17.96 -19.33
N SER A 2 15.72 17.45 -18.15
CA SER A 2 16.41 16.17 -18.02
C SER A 2 15.40 15.03 -18.17
N GLU A 3 15.55 14.22 -19.21
CA GLU A 3 14.71 13.05 -19.44
C GLU A 3 15.08 11.94 -18.45
N SER A 4 14.09 11.46 -17.70
CA SER A 4 14.26 10.31 -16.80
C SER A 4 14.10 9.01 -17.58
N ILE A 5 15.09 8.13 -17.51
CA ILE A 5 15.01 6.78 -18.06
C ILE A 5 14.57 5.78 -17.00
N SER A 6 13.93 4.69 -17.43
CA SER A 6 13.71 3.50 -16.60
C SER A 6 14.46 2.31 -17.19
N CYS A 7 15.41 1.75 -16.45
CA CYS A 7 16.17 0.58 -16.87
C CYS A 7 15.57 -0.71 -16.28
N ILE A 8 15.84 -1.85 -16.93
CA ILE A 8 15.42 -3.20 -16.49
C ILE A 8 16.04 -3.55 -15.12
N CYS A 9 17.18 -2.96 -14.75
CA CYS A 9 17.78 -3.14 -13.42
C CYS A 9 17.02 -2.44 -12.29
N GLY A 10 15.96 -1.69 -12.59
CA GLY A 10 15.17 -0.93 -11.62
C GLY A 10 15.63 0.52 -11.40
N TYR A 11 16.71 0.96 -12.05
CA TYR A 11 17.12 2.38 -12.00
C TYR A 11 16.10 3.29 -12.67
N ARG A 12 15.68 4.33 -11.96
CA ARG A 12 14.96 5.49 -12.50
C ARG A 12 15.77 6.75 -12.24
N GLY A 13 16.18 7.45 -13.30
CA GLY A 13 16.99 8.64 -13.16
C GLY A 13 17.50 9.16 -14.49
N THR A 14 18.49 10.04 -14.45
CA THR A 14 19.12 10.61 -15.64
C THR A 14 19.97 9.56 -16.35
N ALA A 15 19.81 9.43 -17.66
CA ALA A 15 20.71 8.63 -18.47
C ALA A 15 22.08 9.31 -18.59
N ILE A 16 23.13 8.51 -18.77
CA ILE A 16 24.43 8.99 -19.24
C ILE A 16 24.57 8.63 -20.73
N VAL A 17 25.24 9.48 -21.50
CA VAL A 17 25.50 9.25 -22.91
C VAL A 17 26.95 8.82 -23.09
N GLU A 18 27.16 7.56 -23.46
CA GLU A 18 28.47 7.00 -23.82
C GLU A 18 28.45 6.67 -25.32
N GLU A 19 29.43 7.16 -26.08
CA GLU A 19 29.59 6.87 -27.51
C GLU A 19 28.32 7.13 -28.35
N GLY A 20 27.53 8.15 -27.98
CA GLY A 20 26.29 8.50 -28.67
C GLY A 20 25.09 7.60 -28.35
N ARG A 21 25.17 6.78 -27.30
CA ARG A 21 24.07 5.93 -26.83
C ARG A 21 23.71 6.26 -25.38
N THR A 22 22.41 6.30 -25.08
CA THR A 22 21.92 6.41 -23.71
C THR A 22 22.07 5.08 -22.99
N VAL A 23 22.83 5.07 -21.89
CA VAL A 23 23.07 3.89 -21.06
C VAL A 23 22.70 4.17 -19.60
N CYS A 24 22.31 3.12 -18.89
CA CYS A 24 22.01 3.21 -17.46
C CYS A 24 23.32 3.31 -16.64
N PRO A 25 23.46 4.27 -15.71
CA PRO A 25 24.68 4.43 -14.92
C PRO A 25 24.95 3.30 -13.92
N LEU A 26 23.94 2.48 -13.59
CA LEU A 26 24.12 1.39 -12.62
C LEU A 26 24.56 0.07 -13.27
N CYS A 27 24.06 -0.24 -14.46
CA CYS A 27 24.30 -1.55 -15.09
C CYS A 27 24.93 -1.46 -16.48
N HIS A 28 25.15 -0.26 -17.03
CA HIS A 28 25.56 -0.01 -18.42
C HIS A 28 24.66 -0.71 -19.47
N GLY A 29 23.46 -1.12 -19.08
CA GLY A 29 22.49 -1.75 -19.95
C GLY A 29 21.89 -0.76 -20.94
N ARG A 30 21.70 -1.21 -22.18
CA ARG A 30 21.04 -0.45 -23.24
C ARG A 30 19.58 -0.20 -22.86
N VAL A 31 19.19 1.05 -22.67
CA VAL A 31 17.77 1.41 -22.54
C VAL A 31 17.16 1.38 -23.93
N LYS A 32 16.01 0.70 -24.07
CA LYS A 32 15.26 0.65 -25.32
C LYS A 32 14.85 2.09 -25.62
N GLY A 33 15.51 2.69 -26.61
CA GLY A 33 15.25 4.07 -27.01
C GLY A 33 13.76 4.23 -27.22
N ILE A 34 13.17 5.19 -26.52
CA ILE A 34 11.88 5.72 -26.93
C ILE A 34 12.18 6.32 -28.30
N GLU A 35 11.70 5.68 -29.36
CA GLU A 35 11.66 6.29 -30.69
C GLU A 35 10.83 7.56 -30.50
N ILE A 36 11.52 8.69 -30.44
CA ILE A 36 10.85 9.98 -30.33
C ILE A 36 10.29 10.22 -31.72
N ASP A 37 9.03 9.85 -31.92
CA ASP A 37 8.26 10.42 -33.03
C ASP A 37 8.44 11.94 -32.95
N PRO A 38 8.89 12.61 -34.03
CA PRO A 38 9.11 14.05 -34.02
C PRO A 38 7.82 14.73 -33.58
N LEU A 39 7.89 15.38 -32.42
CA LEU A 39 6.78 16.06 -31.79
C LEU A 39 6.21 17.08 -32.80
N PRO A 40 4.90 17.06 -33.12
CA PRO A 40 4.32 18.11 -33.93
C PRO A 40 4.52 19.45 -33.22
N ASP A 41 5.04 20.41 -33.96
CA ASP A 41 5.34 21.79 -33.55
C ASP A 41 4.04 22.59 -33.40
N ASP A 42 3.16 22.16 -32.50
CA ASP A 42 1.85 22.79 -32.27
C ASP A 42 1.72 23.41 -30.87
N GLY A 43 2.83 23.64 -30.15
CA GLY A 43 2.90 24.51 -28.96
C GLY A 43 1.87 24.23 -27.85
N ARG A 44 1.15 23.11 -27.89
CA ARG A 44 0.02 22.84 -27.01
C ARG A 44 0.48 21.83 -25.96
N PRO A 45 0.48 22.18 -24.66
CA PRO A 45 0.86 21.25 -23.62
C PRO A 45 -0.17 20.11 -23.62
N THR A 46 0.23 18.94 -24.13
CA THR A 46 -0.56 17.72 -23.98
C THR A 46 -0.52 17.35 -22.52
N ARG A 47 -1.58 17.74 -21.80
CA ARG A 47 -1.90 17.24 -20.48
C ARG A 47 -2.15 15.73 -20.64
N ARG A 48 -1.09 14.92 -20.59
CA ARG A 48 -1.21 13.47 -20.45
C ARG A 48 -1.91 13.24 -19.11
N THR A 49 -3.23 13.09 -19.16
CA THR A 49 -3.96 12.42 -18.11
C THR A 49 -3.40 11.00 -18.06
N PHE A 50 -2.53 10.77 -17.07
CA PHE A 50 -2.08 9.43 -16.73
C PHE A 50 -3.30 8.71 -16.16
N ARG A 51 -4.07 8.08 -17.05
CA ARG A 51 -5.20 7.23 -16.68
C ARG A 51 -4.61 6.00 -16.02
N LEU A 52 -4.72 5.90 -14.71
CA LEU A 52 -4.43 4.66 -14.00
C LEU A 52 -5.41 3.61 -14.52
N PRO A 53 -4.94 2.42 -14.95
CA PRO A 53 -5.84 1.32 -15.24
C PRO A 53 -6.46 0.85 -13.93
N GLY A 54 -7.67 1.32 -13.61
CA GLY A 54 -8.42 0.90 -12.42
C GLY A 54 -9.43 1.87 -11.81
N GLU A 55 -9.70 3.06 -12.39
CA GLU A 55 -10.62 4.05 -11.79
C GLU A 55 -12.04 4.08 -12.41
N ASP A 56 -12.39 3.12 -13.25
CA ASP A 56 -13.75 3.00 -13.81
C ASP A 56 -14.47 1.78 -13.17
N ALA A 57 -14.94 1.94 -11.94
CA ALA A 57 -15.92 1.04 -11.32
C ALA A 57 -16.77 1.84 -10.32
N ASP A 58 -17.53 2.79 -10.84
CA ASP A 58 -18.80 3.20 -10.26
C ASP A 58 -19.77 2.01 -10.40
N ASP A 59 -19.74 1.10 -9.42
CA ASP A 59 -20.81 0.15 -9.14
C ASP A 59 -20.96 0.10 -7.61
N GLU A 60 -21.82 0.97 -7.10
CA GLU A 60 -22.55 0.69 -5.88
C GLU A 60 -23.51 -0.47 -6.16
N PRO A 61 -23.38 -1.60 -5.45
CA PRO A 61 -24.56 -2.24 -4.91
C PRO A 61 -24.58 -1.97 -3.41
N GLY A 62 -25.62 -1.27 -2.98
CA GLY A 62 -26.04 -1.29 -1.59
C GLY A 62 -26.23 -2.75 -1.15
N VAL A 63 -25.32 -3.22 -0.30
CA VAL A 63 -25.55 -4.41 0.51
C VAL A 63 -26.08 -3.91 1.84
N GLU A 64 -27.39 -4.05 1.95
CA GLU A 64 -28.17 -3.91 3.17
C GLU A 64 -27.45 -4.63 4.32
N ALA A 65 -27.04 -3.84 5.31
CA ALA A 65 -26.55 -4.32 6.59
C ALA A 65 -27.74 -4.79 7.42
N GLU A 66 -28.35 -5.92 7.05
CA GLU A 66 -29.28 -6.65 7.91
C GLU A 66 -29.09 -8.15 7.77
N GLN A 67 -28.93 -8.81 8.93
CA GLN A 67 -29.11 -10.24 9.17
C GLN A 67 -27.96 -11.18 8.75
N LEU A 68 -26.91 -11.19 9.59
CA LEU A 68 -26.20 -12.42 9.95
C LEU A 68 -26.06 -12.47 11.47
N ALA A 69 -27.19 -12.73 12.12
CA ALA A 69 -27.24 -13.29 13.46
C ALA A 69 -27.29 -14.83 13.32
N GLY A 70 -26.45 -15.54 14.07
CA GLY A 70 -26.59 -16.98 14.29
C GLY A 70 -25.69 -17.88 13.43
N LEU A 71 -24.38 -17.83 13.69
CA LEU A 71 -23.52 -19.01 13.57
C LEU A 71 -22.62 -19.01 14.82
N ASP A 72 -23.28 -19.31 15.92
CA ASP A 72 -22.83 -20.18 16.99
C ASP A 72 -21.97 -21.33 16.43
N VAL A 73 -20.68 -21.05 16.24
CA VAL A 73 -19.65 -22.08 16.27
C VAL A 73 -19.46 -22.43 17.73
N GLU A 74 -20.37 -23.27 18.19
CA GLU A 74 -20.25 -24.04 19.40
C GLU A 74 -18.97 -24.89 19.32
N THR A 75 -18.30 -24.91 20.45
CA THR A 75 -16.99 -25.52 20.69
C THR A 75 -17.02 -27.02 20.40
N ASP A 76 -16.06 -27.52 19.63
CA ASP A 76 -15.73 -28.95 19.66
C ASP A 76 -14.21 -29.17 19.81
N ALA A 77 -13.90 -29.68 21.01
CA ALA A 77 -12.76 -30.45 21.46
C ALA A 77 -11.30 -30.01 21.11
N PRO A 78 -10.41 -29.91 22.12
CA PRO A 78 -8.99 -30.12 21.85
C PRO A 78 -8.81 -31.55 21.34
N VAL A 79 -8.41 -31.69 20.08
CA VAL A 79 -8.00 -32.97 19.51
C VAL A 79 -6.87 -33.52 20.40
N PRO A 80 -6.99 -34.72 20.97
CA PRO A 80 -5.85 -35.39 21.58
C PRO A 80 -4.83 -35.62 20.47
N TYR A 81 -3.75 -34.85 20.50
CA TYR A 81 -2.58 -35.12 19.67
C TYR A 81 -1.94 -36.37 20.26
N ASP A 82 -2.16 -37.51 19.60
CA ASP A 82 -1.46 -38.74 19.89
C ASP A 82 0.04 -38.47 19.69
N ALA A 83 0.71 -38.33 20.83
CA ALA A 83 2.14 -38.12 20.95
C ALA A 83 2.83 -39.48 20.84
N ASP A 84 2.94 -40.01 19.62
CA ASP A 84 3.77 -41.18 19.34
C ASP A 84 4.86 -40.79 18.32
N ASP A 85 6.08 -40.66 18.85
CA ASP A 85 7.37 -40.98 18.23
C ASP A 85 7.57 -40.73 16.71
N ASP A 86 8.15 -39.57 16.37
CA ASP A 86 9.24 -39.53 15.39
C ASP A 86 10.36 -38.60 15.89
N ALA A 87 11.38 -39.23 16.45
CA ALA A 87 12.56 -38.58 16.99
C ALA A 87 13.44 -38.04 15.85
N GLY A 88 13.50 -36.71 15.69
CA GLY A 88 14.66 -36.07 15.06
C GLY A 88 14.44 -34.97 14.02
N GLN A 89 13.29 -34.29 13.97
CA GLN A 89 13.18 -33.05 13.18
C GLN A 89 13.44 -31.81 14.04
N PRO A 90 14.55 -31.09 13.82
CA PRO A 90 14.84 -29.88 14.57
C PRO A 90 13.81 -28.79 14.21
N ALA A 91 13.11 -28.31 15.25
CA ALA A 91 12.39 -27.05 15.38
C ALA A 91 11.86 -26.38 14.09
N ASP A 92 10.53 -26.37 13.96
CA ASP A 92 9.73 -25.31 13.31
C ASP A 92 10.50 -24.43 12.31
N SER A 93 10.82 -24.99 11.15
CA SER A 93 11.32 -24.17 10.05
C SER A 93 10.16 -23.28 9.58
N LEU A 94 10.18 -22.00 9.96
CA LEU A 94 9.24 -21.00 9.46
C LEU A 94 9.31 -20.99 7.92
N VAL A 95 8.28 -21.54 7.29
CA VAL A 95 8.14 -21.55 5.83
C VAL A 95 7.49 -20.24 5.42
N TYR A 96 8.17 -19.48 4.57
CA TYR A 96 7.68 -18.23 4.03
C TYR A 96 7.19 -18.44 2.59
N HIS A 97 6.03 -17.88 2.28
CA HIS A 97 5.46 -17.89 0.93
C HIS A 97 5.86 -16.61 0.20
N ILE A 98 6.82 -16.71 -0.72
CA ILE A 98 7.39 -15.55 -1.44
C ILE A 98 6.96 -15.59 -2.91
N PRO A 99 6.27 -14.54 -3.42
CA PRO A 99 5.87 -14.48 -4.81
C PRO A 99 7.06 -14.06 -5.69
N CYS A 100 7.33 -14.86 -6.72
CA CYS A 100 8.21 -14.52 -7.83
C CYS A 100 7.67 -13.31 -8.60
N PRO A 101 8.51 -12.48 -9.25
CA PRO A 101 8.08 -11.37 -10.13
C PRO A 101 7.13 -11.78 -11.26
N LYS A 102 7.08 -13.07 -11.63
CA LYS A 102 6.15 -13.63 -12.61
C LYS A 102 4.84 -14.17 -12.00
N GLY A 103 4.67 -14.10 -10.69
CA GLY A 103 3.43 -14.49 -9.98
C GLY A 103 3.41 -15.89 -9.37
N HIS A 104 4.49 -16.68 -9.45
CA HIS A 104 4.55 -18.00 -8.81
C HIS A 104 4.85 -17.87 -7.32
N VAL A 105 4.14 -18.61 -6.47
CA VAL A 105 4.42 -18.67 -5.02
C VAL A 105 5.47 -19.75 -4.77
N LEU A 106 6.56 -19.38 -4.10
CA LEU A 106 7.61 -20.30 -3.68
C LEU A 106 7.63 -20.44 -2.17
N ASP A 107 7.74 -21.68 -1.71
CA ASP A 107 7.84 -22.01 -0.30
C ASP A 107 9.32 -22.09 0.08
N VAL A 108 9.77 -21.15 0.91
CA VAL A 108 11.19 -21.04 1.22
C VAL A 108 11.41 -20.92 2.72
N ARG A 109 12.45 -21.63 3.19
CA ARG A 109 12.89 -21.58 4.58
C ARG A 109 13.53 -20.24 4.91
N GLU A 110 13.42 -19.84 6.18
CA GLU A 110 14.02 -18.60 6.70
C GLU A 110 15.51 -18.45 6.39
N ASP A 111 16.26 -19.55 6.47
CA ASP A 111 17.73 -19.56 6.25
C ASP A 111 18.16 -19.11 4.85
N LEU A 112 17.23 -19.16 3.88
CA LEU A 112 17.46 -18.78 2.49
C LEU A 112 16.99 -17.35 2.17
N LEU A 113 16.40 -16.66 3.16
CA LEU A 113 16.07 -15.23 3.03
C LEU A 113 17.35 -14.41 2.86
N GLY A 114 17.34 -13.48 1.92
CA GLY A 114 18.49 -12.63 1.58
C GLY A 114 19.41 -13.22 0.51
N GLN A 115 19.23 -14.48 0.13
CA GLN A 115 20.02 -15.12 -0.93
C GLN A 115 19.37 -14.93 -2.32
N GLN A 116 20.20 -15.02 -3.36
CA GLN A 116 19.73 -15.02 -4.75
C GLN A 116 19.36 -16.46 -5.14
N VAL A 117 18.10 -16.69 -5.51
CA VAL A 117 17.62 -18.00 -5.96
C VAL A 117 16.99 -17.92 -7.34
N VAL A 118 16.77 -19.09 -7.94
CA VAL A 118 16.12 -19.26 -9.24
C VAL A 118 14.74 -19.84 -9.03
N CYS A 119 13.71 -19.20 -9.59
CA CYS A 119 12.37 -19.79 -9.62
C CYS A 119 12.37 -21.03 -10.55
N PRO A 120 11.97 -22.23 -10.09
CA PRO A 120 11.93 -23.44 -10.91
C PRO A 120 10.95 -23.35 -12.09
N THR A 121 9.90 -22.54 -11.96
CA THR A 121 8.84 -22.45 -13.00
C THR A 121 9.20 -21.49 -14.14
N CYS A 122 9.83 -20.35 -13.84
CA CYS A 122 10.13 -19.32 -14.84
C CYS A 122 11.62 -19.01 -15.02
N ASN A 123 12.49 -19.75 -14.33
CA ASN A 123 13.95 -19.68 -14.39
C ASN A 123 14.53 -18.26 -14.24
N THR A 124 13.84 -17.41 -13.46
CA THR A 124 14.22 -16.02 -13.24
C THR A 124 14.97 -15.89 -11.92
N PHE A 125 16.09 -15.15 -11.93
CA PHE A 125 16.89 -14.86 -10.74
C PHE A 125 16.29 -13.68 -9.98
N PHE A 126 16.09 -13.84 -8.66
CA PHE A 126 15.66 -12.76 -7.78
C PHE A 126 16.23 -12.96 -6.38
N VAL A 127 16.26 -11.89 -5.58
CA VAL A 127 16.73 -11.91 -4.20
C VAL A 127 15.54 -12.15 -3.29
N LEU A 128 15.62 -13.16 -2.44
CA LEU A 128 14.59 -13.38 -1.42
C LEU A 128 14.65 -12.26 -0.40
N ARG A 129 13.55 -11.54 -0.22
CA ARG A 129 13.44 -10.54 0.85
C ARG A 129 12.29 -10.93 1.76
N ALA A 130 12.54 -10.99 3.06
CA ALA A 130 11.50 -11.20 4.06
C ALA A 130 10.36 -10.17 3.93
N THR A 131 10.67 -8.96 3.46
CA THR A 131 9.72 -7.87 3.21
C THR A 131 8.70 -8.18 2.11
N ASP A 132 8.99 -9.11 1.21
CA ASP A 132 8.10 -9.50 0.12
C ASP A 132 7.24 -10.73 0.45
N SER A 133 7.40 -11.30 1.64
CA SER A 133 6.56 -12.40 2.11
C SER A 133 5.08 -12.01 2.17
N ILE A 134 4.21 -12.96 1.80
CA ILE A 134 2.76 -12.76 1.83
C ILE A 134 2.28 -12.55 3.27
N GLU A 135 2.93 -13.20 4.24
CA GLU A 135 2.67 -13.03 5.67
C GLU A 135 2.90 -11.58 6.09
N TYR A 136 4.03 -10.98 5.70
CA TYR A 136 4.33 -9.58 6.02
C TYR A 136 3.32 -8.63 5.39
N ARG A 137 2.90 -8.87 4.13
CA ARG A 137 1.84 -8.06 3.49
C ARG A 137 0.49 -8.20 4.19
N ARG A 138 0.11 -9.40 4.65
CA ARG A 138 -1.14 -9.64 5.39
C ARG A 138 -1.13 -8.90 6.71
N GLU A 139 -0.04 -9.02 7.47
CA GLU A 139 0.10 -8.32 8.76
C GLU A 139 0.15 -6.80 8.57
N GLN A 140 0.84 -6.31 7.53
CA GLN A 140 0.86 -4.88 7.25
C GLN A 140 -0.52 -4.33 6.85
N LYS A 141 -1.32 -5.08 6.09
CA LYS A 141 -2.71 -4.71 5.79
C LYS A 141 -3.56 -4.65 7.06
N ARG A 142 -3.44 -5.66 7.94
CA ARG A 142 -4.14 -5.70 9.23
C ARG A 142 -3.77 -4.48 10.10
N ARG A 143 -2.49 -4.13 10.17
CA ARG A 143 -2.02 -2.95 10.92
C ARG A 143 -2.51 -1.63 10.33
N ARG A 144 -2.62 -1.54 9.00
CA ARG A 144 -3.19 -0.34 8.34
C ARG A 144 -4.67 -0.19 8.64
N GLN A 145 -5.45 -1.27 8.57
CA GLN A 145 -6.87 -1.25 8.94
C GLN A 145 -7.06 -0.75 10.38
N LEU A 146 -6.30 -1.29 11.35
CA LEU A 146 -6.35 -0.82 12.74
C LEU A 146 -5.90 0.64 12.91
N ALA A 147 -4.95 1.11 12.11
CA ALA A 147 -4.52 2.51 12.16
C ALA A 147 -5.58 3.45 11.57
N ASP A 148 -6.30 3.01 10.55
CA ASP A 148 -7.37 3.78 9.89
C ASP A 148 -8.62 3.86 10.79
N GLU A 149 -8.95 2.80 11.53
CA GLU A 149 -9.99 2.83 12.57
C GLU A 149 -9.70 3.91 13.63
N ARG A 150 -8.45 4.01 14.11
CA ARG A 150 -8.05 5.04 15.09
C ARG A 150 -8.09 6.46 14.50
N ARG A 151 -7.83 6.61 13.20
CA ARG A 151 -7.95 7.91 12.51
C ARG A 151 -9.41 8.36 12.46
N ALA A 152 -10.35 7.45 12.23
CA ALA A 152 -11.78 7.78 12.22
C ALA A 152 -12.26 8.31 13.58
N GLU A 153 -11.83 7.69 14.69
CA GLU A 153 -12.19 8.16 16.03
C GLU A 153 -11.66 9.56 16.34
N SER A 154 -10.42 9.86 15.91
CA SER A 154 -9.83 11.19 16.15
C SER A 154 -10.51 12.28 15.30
N TRP A 155 -10.89 11.99 14.06
CA TRP A 155 -11.65 12.91 13.22
C TRP A 155 -13.01 13.27 13.81
N LEU A 156 -13.73 12.30 14.38
CA LEU A 156 -15.04 12.53 15.00
C LEU A 156 -14.93 13.45 16.23
N LYS A 157 -13.94 13.22 17.10
CA LYS A 157 -13.70 14.07 18.29
C LYS A 157 -13.39 15.52 17.91
N VAL A 158 -12.61 15.72 16.85
CA VAL A 158 -12.29 17.06 16.33
C VAL A 158 -13.53 17.76 15.79
N ALA A 159 -14.40 17.05 15.06
CA ALA A 159 -15.65 17.60 14.53
C ALA A 159 -16.62 18.03 15.64
N ILE A 160 -16.77 17.23 16.70
CA ILE A 160 -17.61 17.59 17.86
C ILE A 160 -17.08 18.85 18.55
N TRP A 161 -15.78 18.93 18.81
CA TRP A 161 -15.17 20.11 19.42
C TRP A 161 -15.37 21.37 18.58
N ALA A 162 -15.18 21.26 17.26
CA ALA A 162 -15.42 22.37 16.34
C ALA A 162 -16.89 22.85 16.38
N ALA A 163 -17.85 21.92 16.38
CA ALA A 163 -19.27 22.26 16.47
C ALA A 163 -19.63 22.96 17.79
N VAL A 164 -19.08 22.49 18.92
CA VAL A 164 -19.30 23.11 20.24
C VAL A 164 -18.72 24.53 20.28
N ILE A 165 -17.52 24.75 19.73
CA ILE A 165 -16.90 26.09 19.68
C ILE A 165 -17.73 27.05 18.83
N ILE A 166 -18.17 26.60 17.65
CA ILE A 166 -19.00 27.43 16.76
C ILE A 166 -20.33 27.77 17.44
N GLY A 167 -21.02 26.77 18.02
CA GLY A 167 -22.28 26.97 18.73
C GLY A 167 -22.13 27.93 19.91
N PHE A 168 -21.09 27.76 20.72
CA PHE A 168 -20.79 28.66 21.84
C PHE A 168 -20.50 30.08 21.37
N SER A 169 -19.73 30.24 20.29
CA SER A 169 -19.45 31.55 19.68
C SER A 169 -20.73 32.26 19.24
N PHE A 170 -21.66 31.55 18.59
CA PHE A 170 -22.96 32.11 18.20
C PHE A 170 -23.80 32.52 19.41
N ILE A 171 -23.83 31.71 20.46
CA ILE A 171 -24.56 32.04 21.70
C ILE A 171 -23.98 33.32 22.32
N VAL A 172 -22.66 33.42 22.44
CA VAL A 172 -21.98 34.62 22.94
C VAL A 172 -22.33 35.83 22.07
N MET A 173 -22.24 35.70 20.74
CA MET A 173 -22.59 36.77 19.81
C MET A 173 -24.05 37.25 19.98
N ILE A 174 -25.00 36.34 20.15
CA ILE A 174 -26.42 36.65 20.35
C ILE A 174 -26.64 37.35 21.71
N VAL A 175 -26.05 36.85 22.79
CA VAL A 175 -26.17 37.47 24.12
C VAL A 175 -25.60 38.89 24.11
N LEU A 176 -24.47 39.11 23.45
CA LEU A 176 -23.88 40.43 23.28
C LEU A 176 -24.78 41.37 22.45
N ALA A 177 -25.39 40.86 21.38
CA ALA A 177 -26.31 41.64 20.55
C ALA A 177 -27.60 42.02 21.28
N LEU A 178 -28.14 41.12 22.11
CA LEU A 178 -29.35 41.34 22.91
C LEU A 178 -29.11 42.22 24.14
N ASN A 179 -27.89 42.25 24.66
CA ASN A 179 -27.53 43.03 25.85
C ASN A 179 -26.37 44.01 25.58
N PRO A 180 -26.59 45.06 24.78
CA PRO A 180 -25.55 46.04 24.45
C PRO A 180 -25.08 46.86 25.67
N GLY A 181 -25.82 46.81 26.79
CA GLY A 181 -25.44 47.47 28.04
C GLY A 181 -24.17 46.90 28.68
N LEU A 182 -23.83 45.63 28.40
CA LEU A 182 -22.64 44.96 28.98
C LEU A 182 -21.32 45.54 28.47
N TRP A 183 -21.30 46.11 27.26
CA TRP A 183 -20.08 46.70 26.66
C TRP A 183 -19.81 48.14 27.11
N ARG A 184 -20.73 48.78 27.83
CA ARG A 184 -20.62 50.21 28.16
C ARG A 184 -19.85 50.48 29.47
N GLN A 185 -19.44 49.44 30.20
CA GLN A 185 -18.74 49.54 31.49
C GLN A 185 -17.24 49.22 31.44
N HIS A 186 -16.71 48.84 30.29
CA HIS A 186 -15.27 48.66 30.03
C HIS A 186 -14.81 49.64 28.95
#